data_AF-A0A2R2MKU3-F1
#
_entry.id   AF-A0A2R2MKU3-F1
#
_cell.length_a   1.000
_cell.length_b   1.000
_cell.length_c   1.000
_cell.angle_alpha   90.00
_cell.angle_beta   90.00
_cell.angle_gamma   90.00
#
_symmetry.space_group_name_H-M   'P 1'
#
loop_
_entity.id
_entity.type
_entity.pdbx_description
1 polymer ?
#
loop_
_entity_poly.entity_id
_entity_poly.type
_entity_poly.pdbx_seq_one_letter_code
_entity_poly.pdbx_strand_id
1 'polypeptide(L)'
;MPTLRMTCEAKNQLRDILVNAGFPEESLYPQMFNSSGPDSKLDVVISLLCLGLYPNVCYHKEKRKVLTTESRAALIHKSSVNCSNREQTFPTPFFVFGEKIRTRAVSCKQMTMVSPIQLLIFAARSVKAENGMIILDGWLNLKMPFSQAAKIVALRPALEALNIRATTDPEGTAQPMPLDEQLMQVFRALSRPNAGSFGVENNYSGKETAAGGPGFGPPPPKRFHSGVGGGPRFGGGPRFGGGFGGRGRGFGRGGFRGGRGGFGGGRGGFGGGFRGGRGGFRGGFNSGGF
;
A
#
# COMPACT_ATOMS: atom_id res chain seq x y z
N MET A 1 -3.67 28.15 16.62
CA MET A 1 -3.14 26.82 16.22
C MET A 1 -3.35 25.78 17.33
N PRO A 2 -4.58 25.32 17.59
CA PRO A 2 -4.84 24.38 18.69
C PRO A 2 -4.15 23.02 18.50
N THR A 3 -4.21 22.44 17.30
CA THR A 3 -3.66 21.10 17.04
C THR A 3 -2.14 21.04 17.23
N LEU A 4 -1.38 22.00 16.69
CA LEU A 4 0.08 22.02 16.86
C LEU A 4 0.49 22.15 18.33
N ARG A 5 -0.26 22.95 19.10
CA ARG A 5 -0.05 23.08 20.55
C ARG A 5 -0.30 21.75 21.26
N MET A 6 -1.44 21.11 21.01
CA MET A 6 -1.77 19.80 21.60
C MET A 6 -0.74 18.73 21.22
N THR A 7 -0.26 18.72 19.98
CA THR A 7 0.82 17.81 19.55
C THR A 7 2.14 18.09 20.27
N CYS A 8 2.48 19.37 20.48
CA CYS A 8 3.68 19.76 21.24
C CYS A 8 3.57 19.32 22.70
N GLU A 9 2.42 19.55 23.34
CA GLU A 9 2.14 19.14 24.72
C GLU A 9 2.21 17.62 24.87
N ALA A 10 1.57 16.86 23.98
CA ALA A 10 1.64 15.39 23.98
C ALA A 10 3.07 14.86 23.79
N LYS A 11 3.86 15.50 22.90
CA LYS A 11 5.27 15.14 22.71
C LYS A 11 6.08 15.36 23.99
N ASN A 12 5.87 16.49 24.67
CA ASN A 12 6.58 16.78 25.92
C ASN A 12 6.16 15.81 27.03
N GLN A 13 4.87 15.46 27.14
CA GLN A 13 4.42 14.43 28.07
C GLN A 13 5.12 13.08 27.84
N LEU A 14 5.27 12.65 26.58
CA LEU A 14 6.02 11.43 26.25
C LEU A 14 7.49 11.53 26.64
N ARG A 15 8.11 12.69 26.43
CA ARG A 15 9.48 12.96 26.87
C ARG A 15 9.60 12.83 28.39
N ASP A 16 8.71 13.48 29.13
CA ASP A 16 8.72 13.47 30.60
C ASP A 16 8.52 12.05 31.14
N ILE A 17 7.66 11.25 30.51
CA ILE A 17 7.49 9.82 30.86
C ILE A 17 8.80 9.04 30.67
N LEU A 18 9.52 9.26 29.58
CA LEU A 18 10.79 8.57 29.33
C LEU A 18 11.89 9.03 30.30
N VAL A 19 12.00 10.32 30.59
CA VAL A 19 12.96 10.83 31.59
C VAL A 19 12.65 10.26 32.96
N ASN A 20 11.36 10.24 33.37
CA ASN A 20 10.95 9.65 34.64
C ASN A 20 11.17 8.13 34.71
N ALA A 21 11.26 7.46 33.55
CA ALA A 21 11.62 6.04 33.45
C ALA A 21 13.15 5.81 33.49
N GLY A 22 13.97 6.85 33.64
CA GLY A 22 15.42 6.78 33.77
C GLY A 22 16.19 7.03 32.46
N PHE A 23 15.52 7.34 31.35
CA PHE A 23 16.24 7.68 30.10
C PHE A 23 16.93 9.04 30.23
N PRO A 24 18.22 9.16 29.85
CA PRO A 24 18.95 10.42 29.89
C PRO A 24 18.24 11.51 29.08
N GLU A 25 18.16 12.72 29.64
CA GLU A 25 17.45 13.83 29.01
C GLU A 25 18.11 14.23 27.67
N GLU A 26 19.43 14.09 27.60
CA GLU A 26 20.26 14.36 26.43
C GLU A 26 19.87 13.47 25.23
N SER A 27 19.48 12.23 25.49
CA SER A 27 19.02 11.28 24.48
C SER A 27 17.69 11.70 23.84
N LEU A 28 16.96 12.61 24.48
CA LEU A 28 15.63 13.08 24.06
C LEU A 28 15.65 14.50 23.49
N TYR A 29 16.83 15.07 23.24
CA TYR A 29 16.93 16.39 22.62
C TYR A 29 16.33 16.40 21.20
N PRO A 30 15.58 17.46 20.85
CA PRO A 30 15.01 17.61 19.52
C PRO A 30 16.07 17.45 18.43
N GLN A 31 15.86 16.49 17.54
CA GLN A 31 16.70 16.27 16.37
C GLN A 31 16.09 16.96 15.16
N MET A 32 16.93 17.61 14.36
CA MET A 32 16.54 18.13 13.05
C MET A 32 16.74 17.04 11.99
N PHE A 33 15.80 16.94 11.06
CA PHE A 33 15.86 15.99 9.94
C PHE A 33 15.92 16.74 8.62
N ASN A 34 16.71 16.24 7.68
CA ASN A 34 16.72 16.71 6.31
C ASN A 34 15.73 15.90 5.47
N SER A 35 14.66 16.56 5.00
CA SER A 35 13.63 15.95 4.16
C SER A 35 13.91 16.03 2.66
N SER A 36 14.89 16.82 2.23
CA SER A 36 15.20 17.07 0.83
C SER A 36 16.44 16.33 0.34
N GLY A 37 17.25 15.79 1.24
CA GLY A 37 18.49 15.09 0.95
C GLY A 37 18.66 13.81 1.76
N PRO A 38 19.78 13.09 1.60
CA PRO A 38 20.05 11.89 2.35
C PRO A 38 20.22 12.21 3.84
N ASP A 39 19.47 11.51 4.69
CA ASP A 39 19.55 11.63 6.14
C ASP A 39 19.40 10.26 6.81
N SER A 40 20.53 9.73 7.29
CA SER A 40 20.56 8.43 7.97
C SER A 40 19.72 8.37 9.25
N LYS A 41 19.48 9.52 9.92
CA LYS A 41 18.61 9.57 11.10
C LYS A 41 17.15 9.40 10.69
N LEU A 42 16.74 10.07 9.60
CA LEU A 42 15.39 9.92 9.04
C LEU A 42 15.15 8.50 8.54
N ASP A 43 16.14 7.87 7.89
CA ASP A 43 16.08 6.48 7.43
C ASP A 43 15.81 5.50 8.60
N VAL A 44 16.47 5.72 9.74
CA VAL A 44 16.23 4.96 10.97
C VAL A 44 14.83 5.20 11.50
N VAL A 45 14.33 6.44 11.52
CA VAL A 45 12.97 6.76 11.94
C VAL A 45 11.94 6.04 11.05
N ILE A 46 12.14 6.01 9.73
CA ILE A 46 11.27 5.27 8.79
C ILE A 46 11.29 3.76 9.09
N SER A 47 12.47 3.21 9.44
CA SER A 47 12.60 1.82 9.84
C SER A 47 11.86 1.52 11.15
N LEU A 48 11.93 2.41 12.13
CA LEU A 48 11.18 2.30 13.39
C LEU A 48 9.67 2.49 13.21
N LEU A 49 9.24 3.30 12.24
CA LEU A 49 7.82 3.38 11.86
C LEU A 49 7.30 2.03 11.35
N CYS A 50 8.14 1.21 10.71
CA CYS A 50 7.75 -0.15 10.35
C CYS A 50 7.40 -0.98 11.59
N LEU A 51 8.21 -0.89 12.66
CA LEU A 51 7.94 -1.58 13.92
C LEU A 51 6.62 -1.12 14.55
N GLY A 52 6.38 0.20 14.60
CA GLY A 52 5.20 0.77 15.28
C GLY A 52 3.90 0.64 14.50
N LEU A 53 3.94 0.61 13.16
CA LEU A 53 2.74 0.55 12.32
C LEU A 53 2.42 -0.85 11.81
N TYR A 54 3.30 -1.84 11.94
CA TYR A 54 2.99 -3.19 11.53
C TYR A 54 1.81 -3.78 12.34
N PRO A 55 0.84 -4.50 11.73
CA PRO A 55 0.80 -5.06 10.37
C PRO A 55 0.17 -4.17 9.30
N ASN A 56 0.07 -2.85 9.51
CA ASN A 56 -0.50 -1.92 8.55
C ASN A 56 0.46 -1.64 7.39
N VAL A 57 0.60 -2.62 6.51
CA VAL A 57 1.44 -2.55 5.31
C VAL A 57 0.57 -2.70 4.06
N CYS A 58 0.93 -2.01 2.99
CA CYS A 58 0.32 -2.19 1.68
C CYS A 58 1.35 -2.17 0.55
N TYR A 59 1.00 -2.85 -0.54
CA TYR A 59 1.73 -2.87 -1.80
C TYR A 59 1.05 -1.94 -2.81
N HIS A 60 1.75 -0.93 -3.31
CA HIS A 60 1.31 -0.07 -4.40
C HIS A 60 1.31 -0.85 -5.72
N LYS A 61 0.15 -0.84 -6.40
CA LYS A 61 -0.02 -1.54 -7.66
C LYS A 61 0.02 -0.59 -8.84
N GLU A 62 -0.92 0.35 -8.89
CA GLU A 62 -1.09 1.28 -10.01
C GLU A 62 -1.89 2.49 -9.55
N LYS A 63 -1.60 3.68 -10.09
CA LYS A 63 -2.32 4.92 -9.76
C LYS A 63 -2.45 5.09 -8.24
N ARG A 64 -3.68 5.06 -7.71
CA ARG A 64 -3.98 5.13 -6.27
C ARG A 64 -4.27 3.78 -5.65
N LYS A 65 -4.25 2.69 -6.40
CA LYS A 65 -4.63 1.35 -5.94
C LYS A 65 -3.47 0.70 -5.19
N VAL A 66 -3.79 0.21 -4.00
CA VAL A 66 -2.89 -0.55 -3.14
C VAL A 66 -3.53 -1.88 -2.76
N LEU A 67 -2.70 -2.85 -2.42
CA LEU A 67 -3.10 -4.15 -1.88
C LEU A 67 -2.65 -4.21 -0.43
N THR A 68 -3.60 -4.35 0.49
CA THR A 68 -3.32 -4.61 1.91
C THR A 68 -3.16 -6.11 2.14
N THR A 69 -2.93 -6.51 3.40
CA THR A 69 -2.90 -7.91 3.85
C THR A 69 -4.00 -8.76 3.19
N GLU A 70 -3.66 -9.99 2.82
CA GLU A 70 -4.56 -10.92 2.09
C GLU A 70 -5.01 -10.42 0.71
N SER A 71 -4.23 -9.52 0.08
CA SER A 71 -4.52 -8.94 -1.25
C SER A 71 -5.85 -8.19 -1.34
N ARG A 72 -6.33 -7.65 -0.21
CA ARG A 72 -7.51 -6.80 -0.18
C ARG A 72 -7.21 -5.45 -0.82
N ALA A 73 -7.97 -5.11 -1.85
CA ALA A 73 -7.82 -3.85 -2.55
C ALA A 73 -8.22 -2.66 -1.66
N ALA A 74 -7.38 -1.63 -1.67
CA ALA A 74 -7.65 -0.34 -1.04
C ALA A 74 -7.08 0.78 -1.92
N LEU A 75 -7.28 2.03 -1.50
CA LEU A 75 -6.80 3.21 -2.20
C LEU A 75 -5.86 4.03 -1.30
N ILE A 76 -4.87 4.70 -1.90
CA ILE A 76 -4.19 5.82 -1.25
C ILE A 76 -5.24 6.91 -0.99
N HIS A 77 -5.36 7.36 0.26
CA HIS A 77 -6.31 8.40 0.64
C HIS A 77 -5.98 9.72 -0.07
N LYS A 78 -7.01 10.48 -0.46
CA LYS A 78 -6.86 11.71 -1.28
C LYS A 78 -6.01 12.79 -0.60
N SER A 79 -5.97 12.80 0.72
CA SER A 79 -5.17 13.76 1.51
C SER A 79 -3.72 13.31 1.74
N SER A 80 -3.32 12.14 1.23
CA SER A 80 -1.94 11.68 1.38
C SER A 80 -1.03 12.47 0.44
N VAL A 81 0.17 12.79 0.90
CA VAL A 81 1.24 13.35 0.05
C VAL A 81 1.66 12.40 -1.07
N ASN A 82 1.41 11.10 -0.91
CA ASN A 82 1.67 10.08 -1.93
C ASN A 82 0.49 9.92 -2.92
N CYS A 83 -0.56 10.73 -2.80
CA CYS A 83 -1.71 10.69 -3.70
C CYS A 83 -1.55 11.68 -4.84
N SER A 84 -1.45 11.17 -6.07
CA SER A 84 -1.51 11.95 -7.29
C SER A 84 -2.61 11.44 -8.22
N ASN A 85 -3.12 12.35 -9.04
CA ASN A 85 -4.03 12.03 -10.14
C ASN A 85 -3.27 11.56 -11.40
N ARG A 86 -1.95 11.73 -11.43
CA ARG A 86 -1.07 11.25 -12.51
C ARG A 86 -0.54 9.86 -12.17
N GLU A 87 -0.03 9.15 -13.17
CA GLU A 87 0.73 7.93 -12.92
C GLU A 87 1.95 8.26 -12.07
N GLN A 88 2.14 7.47 -11.01
CA GLN A 88 3.25 7.61 -10.08
C GLN A 88 4.01 6.30 -10.06
N THR A 89 5.33 6.42 -10.12
CA THR A 89 6.23 5.32 -9.87
C THR A 89 7.01 5.63 -8.60
N PHE A 90 6.91 4.73 -7.63
CA PHE A 90 7.63 4.85 -6.38
C PHE A 90 8.92 4.02 -6.44
N PRO A 91 10.03 4.49 -5.81
CA PRO A 91 11.26 3.71 -5.70
C PRO A 91 11.08 2.33 -5.07
N THR A 92 10.05 2.15 -4.24
CA THR A 92 9.64 0.84 -3.75
C THR A 92 8.11 0.78 -3.71
N PRO A 93 7.50 -0.39 -3.92
CA PRO A 93 6.05 -0.50 -3.90
C PRO A 93 5.49 -0.62 -2.47
N PHE A 94 6.30 -0.63 -1.42
CA PHE A 94 5.84 -0.92 -0.07
C PHE A 94 5.60 0.34 0.75
N PHE A 95 4.50 0.34 1.49
CA PHE A 95 4.14 1.43 2.40
C PHE A 95 3.64 0.88 3.71
N VAL A 96 4.03 1.51 4.81
CA VAL A 96 3.33 1.42 6.09
C VAL A 96 2.27 2.52 6.17
N PHE A 97 1.18 2.31 6.89
CA PHE A 97 0.14 3.32 7.05
C PHE A 97 -0.44 3.40 8.47
N GLY A 98 -0.82 4.60 8.90
CA GLY A 98 -1.40 4.82 10.23
C GLY A 98 -2.88 4.44 10.32
N GLU A 99 -3.67 4.81 9.31
CA GLU A 99 -5.14 4.68 9.38
C GLU A 99 -5.70 3.93 8.17
N LYS A 100 -6.64 3.01 8.45
CA LYS A 100 -7.48 2.34 7.44
C LYS A 100 -8.90 2.85 7.54
N ILE A 101 -9.28 3.72 6.61
CA ILE A 101 -10.60 4.37 6.59
C ILE A 101 -11.52 3.60 5.64
N ARG A 102 -12.68 3.16 6.15
CA ARG A 102 -13.74 2.56 5.34
C ARG A 102 -14.89 3.56 5.19
N THR A 103 -15.04 4.10 3.99
CA THR A 103 -16.22 4.90 3.60
C THR A 103 -16.91 4.22 2.41
N ARG A 104 -17.08 4.91 1.29
CA ARG A 104 -17.49 4.31 0.01
C ARG A 104 -16.42 3.37 -0.55
N ALA A 105 -15.16 3.66 -0.25
CA ALA A 105 -14.01 2.81 -0.55
C ALA A 105 -13.13 2.66 0.69
N VAL A 106 -12.36 1.57 0.75
CA VAL A 106 -11.31 1.41 1.74
C VAL A 106 -10.10 2.21 1.30
N SER A 107 -9.55 3.02 2.20
CA SER A 107 -8.37 3.83 1.92
C SER A 107 -7.37 3.85 3.07
N CYS A 108 -6.09 3.89 2.72
CA CYS A 108 -4.97 4.00 3.63
C CYS A 108 -4.55 5.49 3.72
N LYS A 109 -4.37 6.00 4.94
CA LYS A 109 -3.96 7.38 5.23
C LYS A 109 -2.73 7.36 6.15
N GLN A 110 -1.98 8.47 6.18
CA GLN A 110 -0.70 8.61 6.88
C GLN A 110 0.28 7.51 6.45
N MET A 111 0.67 7.56 5.17
CA MET A 111 1.44 6.49 4.53
C MET A 111 2.89 6.92 4.35
N THR A 112 3.82 6.03 4.67
CA THR A 112 5.27 6.24 4.49
C THR A 112 5.81 5.10 3.64
N MET A 113 6.58 5.43 2.59
CA MET A 113 7.24 4.45 1.73
C MET A 113 8.37 3.78 2.52
N VAL A 114 8.53 2.46 2.37
CA VAL A 114 9.50 1.66 3.13
C VAL A 114 10.20 0.64 2.22
N SER A 115 11.44 0.31 2.53
CA SER A 115 12.22 -0.66 1.77
C SER A 115 11.85 -2.12 2.13
N PRO A 116 12.10 -3.08 1.23
CA PRO A 116 11.97 -4.51 1.54
C PRO A 116 12.80 -4.94 2.76
N ILE A 117 14.00 -4.38 2.91
CA ILE A 117 14.90 -4.70 4.02
C ILE A 117 14.35 -4.17 5.34
N GLN A 118 13.78 -2.96 5.37
CA GLN A 118 13.13 -2.41 6.56
C GLN A 118 11.99 -3.32 7.04
N LEU A 119 11.17 -3.82 6.10
CA LEU A 119 10.10 -4.77 6.41
C LEU A 119 10.64 -6.14 6.89
N LEU A 120 11.71 -6.63 6.27
CA LEU A 120 12.35 -7.89 6.64
C LEU A 120 12.99 -7.83 8.03
N ILE A 121 13.48 -6.68 8.49
CA ILE A 121 14.08 -6.57 9.83
C ILE A 121 12.99 -6.41 10.90
N PHE A 122 12.08 -5.44 10.78
CA PHE A 122 11.20 -5.03 11.90
C PHE A 122 9.77 -5.51 11.84
N ALA A 123 9.30 -5.91 10.67
CA ALA A 123 7.86 -5.96 10.42
C ALA A 123 7.32 -7.39 10.51
N ALA A 124 7.87 -8.31 9.73
CA ALA A 124 7.30 -9.65 9.60
C ALA A 124 7.42 -10.48 10.88
N ARG A 125 6.34 -11.11 11.35
CA ARG A 125 6.41 -12.09 12.46
C ARG A 125 6.93 -13.45 11.99
N SER A 126 6.58 -13.84 10.78
CA SER A 126 6.98 -15.08 10.14
C SER A 126 7.69 -14.77 8.82
N VAL A 127 8.85 -15.40 8.63
CA VAL A 127 9.61 -15.35 7.39
C VAL A 127 9.76 -16.78 6.86
N LYS A 128 9.28 -17.03 5.64
CA LYS A 128 9.38 -18.34 4.98
C LYS A 128 10.16 -18.22 3.67
N ALA A 129 11.00 -19.19 3.37
CA ALA A 129 11.62 -19.32 2.06
C ALA A 129 10.85 -20.39 1.27
N GLU A 130 10.25 -20.00 0.15
CA GLU A 130 9.44 -20.92 -0.67
C GLU A 130 9.52 -20.48 -2.14
N ASN A 131 9.67 -21.43 -3.07
CA ASN A 131 9.65 -21.19 -4.52
C ASN A 131 10.57 -20.04 -4.98
N GLY A 132 11.79 -19.96 -4.43
CA GLY A 132 12.76 -18.90 -4.77
C GLY A 132 12.43 -17.51 -4.21
N MET A 133 11.45 -17.39 -3.32
CA MET A 133 11.02 -16.13 -2.72
C MET A 133 11.06 -16.18 -1.18
N ILE A 134 11.24 -15.01 -0.58
CA ILE A 134 11.07 -14.80 0.85
C ILE A 134 9.66 -14.25 1.09
N ILE A 135 8.85 -14.99 1.84
CA ILE A 135 7.45 -14.67 2.13
C ILE A 135 7.33 -14.18 3.57
N LEU A 136 6.95 -12.91 3.72
CA LEU A 136 6.66 -12.28 5.01
C LEU A 136 5.18 -12.44 5.34
N ASP A 137 4.90 -13.00 6.51
CA ASP A 137 3.54 -13.23 7.07
C ASP A 137 2.56 -13.89 6.09
N GLY A 138 3.08 -14.73 5.18
CA GLY A 138 2.29 -15.51 4.24
C GLY A 138 1.69 -14.74 3.07
N TRP A 139 2.00 -13.44 2.89
CA TRP A 139 1.40 -12.65 1.81
C TRP A 139 2.35 -11.71 1.07
N LEU A 140 3.40 -11.20 1.73
CA LEU A 140 4.30 -10.22 1.13
C LEU A 140 5.55 -10.93 0.60
N ASN A 141 5.72 -10.92 -0.72
CA ASN A 141 6.77 -11.66 -1.41
C ASN A 141 7.95 -10.76 -1.74
N LEU A 142 9.15 -11.18 -1.33
CA LEU A 142 10.41 -10.54 -1.63
C LEU A 142 11.29 -11.44 -2.49
N LYS A 143 11.84 -10.90 -3.56
CA LYS A 143 12.77 -11.60 -4.44
C LYS A 143 14.20 -11.26 -4.02
N MET A 144 14.79 -12.12 -3.21
CA MET A 144 16.16 -11.94 -2.72
C MET A 144 16.84 -13.28 -2.42
N PRO A 145 18.18 -13.36 -2.45
CA PRO A 145 18.91 -14.57 -2.08
C PRO A 145 18.61 -15.01 -0.65
N PHE A 146 18.32 -16.30 -0.45
CA PHE A 146 17.98 -16.85 0.86
C PHE A 146 19.08 -16.65 1.91
N SER A 147 20.35 -16.77 1.50
CA SER A 147 21.49 -16.50 2.39
C SER A 147 21.50 -15.06 2.92
N GLN A 148 21.18 -14.08 2.07
CA GLN A 148 21.11 -12.67 2.50
C GLN A 148 19.92 -12.44 3.43
N ALA A 149 18.76 -13.03 3.10
CA ALA A 149 17.58 -12.92 3.95
C ALA A 149 17.81 -13.52 5.34
N ALA A 150 18.43 -14.70 5.40
CA ALA A 150 18.78 -15.36 6.66
C ALA A 150 19.73 -14.51 7.51
N LYS A 151 20.76 -13.90 6.91
CA LYS A 151 21.67 -12.99 7.62
C LYS A 151 20.94 -11.78 8.21
N ILE A 152 20.01 -11.18 7.46
CA ILE A 152 19.23 -10.03 7.92
C ILE A 152 18.28 -10.44 9.07
N VAL A 153 17.59 -11.57 8.92
CA VAL A 153 16.67 -12.09 9.96
C VAL A 153 17.42 -12.48 11.23
N ALA A 154 18.65 -12.99 11.11
CA ALA A 154 19.50 -13.35 12.24
C ALA A 154 19.92 -12.14 13.10
N LEU A 155 19.77 -10.90 12.60
CA LEU A 155 20.03 -9.68 13.40
C LEU A 155 18.89 -9.34 14.37
N ARG A 156 17.68 -9.89 14.15
CA ARG A 156 16.50 -9.54 14.96
C ARG A 156 16.66 -9.85 16.45
N PRO A 157 17.17 -11.04 16.87
CA PRO A 157 17.38 -11.31 18.28
C PRO A 157 18.39 -10.36 18.92
N ALA A 158 19.41 -9.93 18.16
CA ALA A 158 20.39 -8.96 18.66
C ALA A 158 19.77 -7.57 18.87
N LEU A 159 18.90 -7.13 17.95
CA LEU A 159 18.15 -5.87 18.08
C LEU A 159 17.13 -5.91 19.22
N GLU A 160 16.46 -7.05 19.42
CA GLU A 160 15.54 -7.26 20.53
C GLU A 160 16.29 -7.26 21.88
N ALA A 161 17.43 -7.94 21.95
CA ALA A 161 18.29 -7.92 23.12
C ALA A 161 18.82 -6.51 23.44
N LEU A 162 19.14 -5.72 22.41
CA LEU A 162 19.53 -4.31 22.57
C LEU A 162 18.38 -3.47 23.14
N ASN A 163 17.15 -3.69 22.66
CA ASN A 163 15.98 -3.01 23.20
C ASN A 163 15.72 -3.40 24.67
N ILE A 164 15.82 -4.69 25.00
CA ILE A 164 15.67 -5.18 26.38
C ILE A 164 16.72 -4.55 27.30
N ARG A 165 17.99 -4.51 26.88
CA ARG A 165 19.06 -3.84 27.63
C ARG A 165 18.74 -2.36 27.86
N ALA A 166 18.37 -1.64 26.80
CA ALA A 166 18.01 -0.22 26.89
C ALA A 166 16.82 0.05 27.82
N THR A 167 15.87 -0.89 27.94
CA THR A 167 14.74 -0.77 28.89
C THR A 167 15.06 -1.25 30.31
N THR A 168 16.09 -2.07 30.49
CA THR A 168 16.49 -2.61 31.81
C THR A 168 17.48 -1.68 32.51
N ASP A 169 18.38 -1.07 31.74
CA ASP A 169 19.31 -0.03 32.17
C ASP A 169 19.21 1.19 31.23
N PRO A 170 18.21 2.07 31.46
CA PRO A 170 17.99 3.25 30.62
C PRO A 170 19.12 4.27 30.70
N GLU A 171 19.77 4.43 31.85
CA GLU A 171 20.90 5.36 32.03
C GLU A 171 22.10 4.95 31.18
N GLY A 172 22.36 3.64 31.05
CA GLY A 172 23.40 3.07 30.20
C GLY A 172 23.23 3.35 28.69
N THR A 173 22.07 3.84 28.24
CA THR A 173 21.84 4.17 26.82
C THR A 173 22.71 5.32 26.31
N ALA A 174 23.22 6.18 27.20
CA ALA A 174 24.15 7.26 26.84
C ALA A 174 25.54 6.73 26.44
N GLN A 175 25.94 5.56 26.92
CA GLN A 175 27.25 4.95 26.68
C GLN A 175 27.07 3.49 26.23
N PRO A 176 26.63 3.28 24.98
CA PRO A 176 26.42 1.93 24.46
C PRO A 176 27.74 1.14 24.45
N MET A 177 27.66 -0.16 24.71
CA MET A 177 28.81 -1.05 24.59
C MET A 177 29.33 -1.07 23.14
N PRO A 178 30.63 -1.35 22.90
CA PRO A 178 31.19 -1.39 21.55
C PRO A 178 30.44 -2.32 20.59
N LEU A 179 29.91 -3.45 21.09
CA LEU A 179 29.11 -4.37 20.30
C LEU A 179 27.75 -3.79 19.91
N ASP A 180 27.14 -3.01 20.80
CA ASP A 180 25.86 -2.34 20.56
C ASP A 180 26.03 -1.21 19.54
N GLU A 181 27.14 -0.48 19.60
CA GLU A 181 27.50 0.51 18.58
C GLU A 181 27.65 -0.13 17.19
N GLN A 182 28.33 -1.27 17.09
CA GLN A 182 28.47 -2.01 15.82
C GLN A 182 27.10 -2.45 15.29
N LEU A 183 26.23 -2.97 16.16
CA LEU A 183 24.88 -3.37 15.78
C LEU A 183 24.06 -2.16 15.30
N MET A 184 24.13 -1.02 16.00
CA MET A 184 23.49 0.23 15.59
C MET A 184 24.04 0.74 14.25
N GLN A 185 25.33 0.59 13.97
CA GLN A 185 25.93 0.95 12.68
C GLN A 185 25.41 0.08 11.54
N VAL A 186 25.35 -1.25 11.74
CA VAL A 186 24.75 -2.18 10.77
C VAL A 186 23.29 -1.82 10.53
N PHE A 187 22.54 -1.52 11.59
CA PHE A 187 21.14 -1.09 11.48
C PHE A 187 20.98 0.21 10.68
N ARG A 188 21.81 1.23 10.94
CA ARG A 188 21.82 2.48 10.15
C ARG A 188 22.10 2.21 8.67
N ALA A 189 23.01 1.29 8.36
CA ALA A 189 23.32 0.91 6.98
C ALA A 189 22.14 0.20 6.29
N LEU A 190 21.46 -0.70 7.00
CA LEU A 190 20.29 -1.44 6.49
C LEU A 190 19.02 -0.58 6.40
N SER A 191 18.96 0.51 7.17
CA SER A 191 17.83 1.45 7.17
C SER A 191 17.77 2.32 5.91
N ARG A 192 18.87 2.43 5.16
CA ARG A 192 18.92 3.25 3.95
C ARG A 192 17.87 2.80 2.93
N PRO A 193 17.24 3.74 2.19
CA PRO A 193 16.18 3.40 1.23
C PRO A 193 16.68 2.54 0.07
N ASN A 194 17.97 2.63 -0.26
CA ASN A 194 18.65 1.85 -1.29
C ASN A 194 19.36 0.59 -0.75
N ALA A 195 19.17 0.22 0.52
CA ALA A 195 19.73 -1.00 1.06
C ALA A 195 19.18 -2.20 0.26
N GLY A 196 20.09 -3.05 -0.26
CA GLY A 196 19.73 -4.22 -1.07
C GLY A 196 19.52 -3.95 -2.57
N SER A 197 19.73 -2.72 -3.06
CA SER A 197 19.59 -2.39 -4.48
C SER A 197 20.90 -2.58 -5.29
N PHE A 198 21.84 -3.40 -4.80
CA PHE A 198 23.12 -3.62 -5.50
C PHE A 198 22.88 -4.36 -6.82
N GLY A 199 23.34 -3.78 -7.93
CA GLY A 199 23.15 -4.35 -9.27
C GLY A 199 21.70 -4.30 -9.78
N VAL A 200 20.80 -3.61 -9.07
CA VAL A 200 19.43 -3.36 -9.54
C VAL A 200 19.45 -2.05 -10.34
N GLU A 201 19.47 -2.15 -11.67
CA GLU A 201 19.19 -0.99 -12.52
C GLU A 201 17.72 -0.60 -12.34
N ASN A 202 17.49 0.61 -11.84
CA ASN A 202 16.17 1.19 -11.64
C ASN A 202 15.53 1.59 -12.98
N ASN A 203 15.28 0.63 -13.87
CA ASN A 203 14.51 0.83 -15.11
C ASN A 203 13.01 0.85 -14.79
N TYR A 204 12.57 1.84 -14.01
CA TYR A 204 11.19 2.04 -13.61
C TYR A 204 10.33 2.57 -14.76
N SER A 205 10.08 1.73 -15.78
CA SER A 205 9.00 1.96 -16.73
C SER A 205 7.69 1.45 -16.11
N GLY A 206 6.63 2.27 -16.13
CA GLY A 206 5.36 2.05 -15.41
C GLY A 206 4.56 0.77 -15.76
N LYS A 207 5.12 -0.15 -16.55
CA LYS A 207 4.51 -1.44 -16.89
C LYS A 207 5.03 -2.61 -16.03
N GLU A 208 6.19 -2.50 -15.38
CA GLU A 208 6.80 -3.63 -14.65
C GLU A 208 6.40 -3.72 -13.16
N THR A 209 5.89 -2.64 -12.55
CA THR A 209 5.44 -2.63 -11.15
C THR A 209 4.22 -3.53 -10.89
N ALA A 210 3.46 -3.86 -11.94
CA ALA A 210 2.34 -4.81 -11.87
C ALA A 210 2.80 -6.28 -11.82
N ALA A 211 4.06 -6.58 -12.15
CA ALA A 211 4.61 -7.95 -12.26
C ALA A 211 5.81 -8.22 -11.34
N GLY A 212 6.25 -7.24 -10.55
CA GLY A 212 7.47 -7.35 -9.75
C GLY A 212 8.68 -6.93 -10.58
N GLY A 213 9.05 -5.65 -10.45
CA GLY A 213 10.29 -5.13 -11.04
C GLY A 213 11.53 -5.83 -10.48
N PRO A 214 12.72 -5.60 -11.05
CA PRO A 214 13.95 -6.23 -10.59
C PRO A 214 14.17 -6.00 -9.08
N GLY A 215 14.18 -7.08 -8.30
CA GLY A 215 14.33 -7.07 -6.84
C GLY A 215 13.03 -7.09 -6.02
N PHE A 216 11.85 -6.91 -6.64
CA PHE A 216 10.57 -6.96 -5.94
C PHE A 216 9.81 -8.22 -6.36
N GLY A 217 9.30 -8.97 -5.38
CA GLY A 217 8.46 -10.15 -5.68
C GLY A 217 7.17 -9.74 -6.40
N PRO A 218 6.47 -10.70 -7.03
CA PRO A 218 5.18 -10.41 -7.65
C PRO A 218 4.20 -9.85 -6.61
N PRO A 219 3.20 -9.05 -7.02
CA PRO A 219 2.19 -8.55 -6.11
C PRO A 219 1.57 -9.68 -5.28
N PRO A 220 1.17 -9.42 -4.03
CA PRO A 220 0.61 -10.44 -3.14
C PRO A 220 -0.48 -11.31 -3.81
N PRO A 221 -0.40 -12.65 -3.72
CA PRO A 221 -1.34 -13.54 -4.38
C PRO A 221 -2.75 -13.38 -3.82
N LYS A 222 -3.75 -13.28 -4.68
CA LYS A 222 -5.15 -13.25 -4.25
C LYS A 222 -5.51 -14.59 -3.59
N ARG A 223 -5.51 -14.64 -2.25
CA ARG A 223 -6.09 -15.78 -1.53
C ARG A 223 -7.61 -15.66 -1.62
N PHE A 224 -8.22 -16.44 -2.51
CA PHE A 224 -9.67 -16.63 -2.46
C PHE A 224 -9.98 -17.29 -1.12
N HIS A 225 -10.76 -16.61 -0.29
CA HIS A 225 -11.31 -17.22 0.91
C HIS A 225 -12.29 -18.28 0.45
N SER A 226 -11.85 -19.55 0.39
CA SER A 226 -12.78 -20.67 0.39
C SER A 226 -13.34 -20.74 1.81
N GLY A 227 -14.36 -19.92 2.04
CA GLY A 227 -15.23 -20.11 3.18
C GLY A 227 -15.88 -21.47 3.03
N VAL A 228 -15.66 -22.32 4.03
CA VAL A 228 -16.38 -23.57 4.21
C VAL A 228 -17.86 -23.23 4.36
N GLY A 229 -18.66 -23.57 3.34
CA GLY A 229 -20.12 -23.43 3.38
C GLY A 229 -20.73 -23.03 2.04
N GLY A 230 -20.96 -24.00 1.16
CA GLY A 230 -21.80 -23.82 -0.03
C GLY A 230 -21.42 -24.78 -1.15
N GLY A 231 -22.22 -25.83 -1.34
CA GLY A 231 -21.93 -26.97 -2.21
C GLY A 231 -21.75 -26.67 -3.71
N PRO A 232 -21.38 -27.69 -4.50
CA PRO A 232 -20.99 -27.52 -5.89
C PRO A 232 -22.21 -27.26 -6.78
N ARG A 233 -22.37 -26.03 -7.27
CA ARG A 233 -23.27 -25.76 -8.39
C ARG A 233 -22.57 -26.12 -9.69
N PHE A 234 -22.79 -27.35 -10.13
CA PHE A 234 -22.76 -27.69 -11.55
C PHE A 234 -23.94 -27.02 -12.25
N GLY A 235 -23.64 -26.24 -13.27
CA GLY A 235 -24.58 -25.61 -14.20
C GLY A 235 -23.75 -24.73 -15.11
N GLY A 236 -23.36 -25.15 -16.31
CA GLY A 236 -24.20 -25.73 -17.34
C GLY A 236 -24.58 -24.61 -18.30
N GLY A 237 -23.64 -24.23 -19.18
CA GLY A 237 -23.85 -23.24 -20.24
C GLY A 237 -22.76 -23.36 -21.32
N PRO A 238 -23.10 -23.36 -22.62
CA PRO A 238 -22.37 -24.16 -23.60
C PRO A 238 -21.19 -23.41 -24.21
N ARG A 239 -20.03 -24.07 -24.24
CA ARG A 239 -18.90 -23.65 -25.09
C ARG A 239 -19.08 -24.24 -26.48
N PHE A 240 -19.07 -23.37 -27.47
CA PHE A 240 -18.71 -23.67 -28.85
C PHE A 240 -17.36 -24.40 -28.89
N GLY A 241 -17.29 -25.52 -29.60
CA GLY A 241 -16.06 -26.28 -29.82
C GLY A 241 -16.34 -27.53 -30.65
N GLY A 242 -15.73 -27.60 -31.82
CA GLY A 242 -16.01 -28.59 -32.87
C GLY A 242 -15.58 -30.02 -32.55
N GLY A 243 -16.08 -30.96 -33.34
CA GLY A 243 -15.74 -32.37 -33.26
C GLY A 243 -16.45 -33.18 -34.33
N PHE A 244 -15.65 -33.78 -35.21
CA PHE A 244 -16.01 -34.64 -36.33
C PHE A 244 -16.83 -35.87 -35.93
N GLY A 245 -17.74 -36.30 -36.81
CA GLY A 245 -18.39 -37.62 -36.71
C GLY A 245 -19.50 -37.78 -37.75
N GLY A 246 -19.16 -38.35 -38.91
CA GLY A 246 -20.09 -38.52 -40.02
C GLY A 246 -21.12 -39.65 -39.81
N ARG A 247 -22.25 -39.52 -40.51
CA ARG A 247 -22.89 -40.57 -41.32
C ARG A 247 -24.22 -40.07 -41.90
N GLY A 248 -24.29 -40.04 -43.22
CA GLY A 248 -25.37 -40.71 -43.97
C GLY A 248 -26.65 -39.93 -44.30
N ARG A 249 -26.88 -39.83 -45.62
CA ARG A 249 -28.19 -39.74 -46.34
C ARG A 249 -28.97 -38.44 -46.11
N GLY A 250 -29.50 -37.72 -47.09
CA GLY A 250 -29.80 -37.98 -48.51
C GLY A 250 -31.00 -37.07 -48.86
N PHE A 251 -31.08 -36.65 -50.13
CA PHE A 251 -32.22 -36.02 -50.81
C PHE A 251 -32.53 -34.53 -50.57
N GLY A 252 -32.48 -33.75 -51.66
CA GLY A 252 -33.68 -33.05 -52.13
C GLY A 252 -33.69 -31.52 -52.17
N ARG A 253 -33.48 -30.99 -53.39
CA ARG A 253 -34.25 -29.91 -54.09
C ARG A 253 -34.42 -28.50 -53.49
N GLY A 254 -34.13 -27.51 -54.37
CA GLY A 254 -34.79 -26.19 -54.47
C GLY A 254 -34.07 -25.07 -53.72
N GLY A 255 -33.73 -23.89 -54.25
CA GLY A 255 -34.27 -23.13 -55.38
C GLY A 255 -34.87 -21.81 -54.88
N PHE A 256 -34.53 -20.68 -55.53
CA PHE A 256 -35.05 -19.29 -55.44
C PHE A 256 -34.45 -18.37 -54.35
N ARG A 257 -33.78 -17.22 -54.63
CA ARG A 257 -34.00 -15.96 -55.42
C ARG A 257 -34.83 -14.86 -54.73
N GLY A 258 -34.22 -13.66 -54.70
CA GLY A 258 -34.87 -12.32 -54.71
C GLY A 258 -35.30 -11.78 -53.34
N GLY A 259 -35.27 -10.49 -52.98
CA GLY A 259 -35.05 -9.19 -53.63
C GLY A 259 -35.33 -8.11 -52.55
N ARG A 260 -34.53 -7.03 -52.42
CA ARG A 260 -34.70 -5.68 -53.00
C ARG A 260 -35.76 -4.77 -52.31
N GLY A 261 -35.31 -3.59 -51.89
CA GLY A 261 -36.11 -2.34 -51.71
C GLY A 261 -36.56 -2.05 -50.28
N GLY A 262 -36.57 -0.83 -49.73
CA GLY A 262 -36.29 0.51 -50.26
C GLY A 262 -37.10 1.58 -49.50
N PHE A 263 -36.49 2.75 -49.30
CA PHE A 263 -37.08 4.11 -49.21
C PHE A 263 -37.89 4.63 -47.99
N GLY A 264 -37.55 5.89 -47.64
CA GLY A 264 -38.43 6.96 -47.13
C GLY A 264 -38.23 7.28 -45.65
N GLY A 265 -38.00 8.52 -45.18
CA GLY A 265 -38.05 9.85 -45.77
C GLY A 265 -38.63 10.86 -44.75
N GLY A 266 -38.07 12.08 -44.66
CA GLY A 266 -38.68 13.30 -44.07
C GLY A 266 -38.21 13.64 -42.64
N ARG A 267 -37.45 14.71 -42.35
CA ARG A 267 -37.60 16.19 -42.49
C ARG A 267 -38.47 16.88 -41.43
N GLY A 268 -37.88 17.92 -40.80
CA GLY A 268 -38.51 19.04 -40.10
C GLY A 268 -38.07 19.14 -38.62
N GLY A 269 -37.47 20.20 -38.07
CA GLY A 269 -37.21 21.56 -38.53
C GLY A 269 -37.57 22.58 -37.42
N PHE A 270 -36.64 23.47 -37.07
CA PHE A 270 -36.79 24.77 -36.34
C PHE A 270 -37.25 24.70 -34.86
N GLY A 271 -36.88 25.56 -33.90
CA GLY A 271 -36.14 26.82 -33.78
C GLY A 271 -36.54 27.37 -32.38
N GLY A 272 -35.61 27.70 -31.47
CA GLY A 272 -35.24 29.08 -31.13
C GLY A 272 -36.13 29.76 -30.06
N GLY A 273 -35.53 30.34 -29.00
CA GLY A 273 -36.08 31.57 -28.38
C GLY A 273 -36.39 31.63 -26.87
N PHE A 274 -35.45 32.21 -26.11
CA PHE A 274 -35.57 33.29 -25.10
C PHE A 274 -36.68 33.38 -24.01
N ARG A 275 -36.18 33.52 -22.76
CA ARG A 275 -36.49 34.47 -21.66
C ARG A 275 -37.94 34.96 -21.41
N GLY A 276 -38.32 34.84 -20.13
CA GLY A 276 -38.82 35.96 -19.32
C GLY A 276 -40.25 35.82 -18.80
N GLY A 277 -40.44 35.94 -17.48
CA GLY A 277 -41.78 36.02 -16.89
C GLY A 277 -41.77 36.10 -15.37
N ARG A 278 -42.04 37.30 -14.85
CA ARG A 278 -42.24 37.68 -13.44
C ARG A 278 -43.55 37.12 -12.85
N GLY A 279 -43.55 36.92 -11.55
CA GLY A 279 -44.72 36.89 -10.64
C GLY A 279 -44.29 36.20 -9.34
N GLY A 280 -44.32 36.77 -8.14
CA GLY A 280 -45.20 37.79 -7.57
C GLY A 280 -46.01 37.11 -6.44
N PHE A 281 -46.17 37.78 -5.29
CA PHE A 281 -46.89 37.41 -4.05
C PHE A 281 -46.13 36.56 -3.02
N ARG A 282 -46.29 36.71 -1.70
CA ARG A 282 -46.59 37.80 -0.73
C ARG A 282 -46.66 37.11 0.65
N GLY A 283 -46.24 37.78 1.72
CA GLY A 283 -46.50 37.41 3.13
C GLY A 283 -45.32 36.67 3.78
N GLY A 284 -44.73 37.09 4.90
CA GLY A 284 -45.19 37.98 5.97
C GLY A 284 -45.02 37.25 7.32
N PHE A 285 -44.54 37.98 8.34
CA PHE A 285 -44.31 37.61 9.76
C PHE A 285 -42.96 36.92 10.06
N ASN A 286 -41.95 37.55 10.68
CA ASN A 286 -41.81 38.31 11.94
C ASN A 286 -41.46 37.42 13.16
N SER A 287 -40.65 38.01 14.07
CA SER A 287 -40.09 37.51 15.34
C SER A 287 -38.75 36.76 15.19
N GLY A 288 -37.61 37.32 15.59
CA GLY A 288 -37.23 37.69 16.97
C GLY A 288 -36.38 36.53 17.50
N GLY A 289 -35.06 36.62 17.61
CA GLY A 289 -34.34 37.50 18.53
C GLY A 289 -33.82 36.64 19.67
N PHE A 290 -32.52 36.31 19.65
CA PHE A 290 -31.52 36.20 20.72
C PHE A 290 -30.28 35.48 20.14
#